data_AF-A0AA47P8I8-F1
#
_entry.id   AF-A0AA47P8I8-F1
#
_cell.length_a   1.000
_cell.length_b   1.000
_cell.length_c   1.000
_cell.angle_alpha   90.00
_cell.angle_beta   90.00
_cell.angle_gamma   90.00
#
_symmetry.space_group_name_H-M   'P 1'
#
loop_
_entity.id
_entity.type
_entity.pdbx_description
1 polymer ?
#
loop_
_entity_poly.entity_id
_entity_poly.type
_entity_poly.pdbx_seq_one_letter_code
_entity_poly.pdbx_strand_id
1 'polypeptide(L)'
;MYCNDLLTLTTKGESKHQDYQARQGLAFRVHREYAGLGGPNSNEGNFLELLKLLAHYDSLLEQHLMNPVSLVTYLSHLSQNELIAALASKTLSTIIDEVKAAKFLFIIVDSAINITRTDQFSLSLLSHCYHSITGVA
;
A
#
# COMPACT_ATOMS: atom_id res chain seq x y z
N MET A 1 10.87 -21.27 26.82
CA MET A 1 12.22 -21.75 26.42
C MET A 1 11.99 -23.11 25.77
N TYR A 2 12.22 -23.38 24.50
CA TYR A 2 12.87 -22.70 23.38
C TYR A 2 12.03 -23.09 22.15
N CYS A 3 11.47 -22.12 21.42
CA CYS A 3 11.00 -22.34 20.04
C CYS A 3 11.79 -21.41 19.11
N ASN A 4 13.11 -21.36 19.28
CA ASN A 4 14.02 -20.56 18.44
C ASN A 4 14.76 -21.38 17.39
N ASP A 5 14.51 -22.69 17.27
CA ASP A 5 15.31 -23.56 16.39
C ASP A 5 14.62 -23.96 15.08
N LEU A 6 13.45 -23.37 14.75
CA LEU A 6 12.74 -23.66 13.49
C LEU A 6 12.64 -22.47 12.53
N LEU A 7 13.61 -21.54 12.57
CA LEU A 7 13.72 -20.44 11.60
C LEU A 7 15.08 -20.38 10.88
N THR A 8 16.03 -21.25 11.21
CA THR A 8 17.43 -21.16 10.73
C THR A 8 17.76 -22.08 9.55
N LEU A 9 16.79 -22.84 9.01
CA LEU A 9 17.06 -23.82 7.95
C LEU A 9 16.53 -23.46 6.55
N THR A 10 16.02 -22.24 6.33
CA THR A 10 15.62 -21.78 4.97
C THR A 10 16.46 -20.63 4.42
N THR A 11 17.43 -20.10 5.18
CA THR A 11 18.18 -18.88 4.81
C THR A 11 19.59 -19.16 4.25
N LYS A 12 19.77 -20.24 3.50
CA LYS A 12 21.05 -20.52 2.82
C LYS A 12 20.81 -20.76 1.33
N GLY A 13 20.39 -19.73 0.61
CA GLY A 13 20.21 -19.84 -0.84
C GLY A 13 19.87 -18.54 -1.58
N GLU A 14 18.77 -17.86 -1.24
CA GLU A 14 18.18 -16.87 -2.16
C GLU A 14 17.62 -15.62 -1.45
N SER A 15 18.34 -15.08 -0.47
CA SER A 15 17.80 -14.13 0.51
C SER A 15 18.09 -12.66 0.20
N LYS A 16 17.57 -12.11 -0.91
CA LYS A 16 17.37 -10.65 -1.03
C LYS A 16 15.99 -10.24 -1.56
N HIS A 17 15.26 -11.12 -2.24
CA HIS A 17 13.98 -10.78 -2.86
C HIS A 17 12.74 -10.93 -1.96
N GLN A 18 12.79 -11.79 -0.94
CA GLN A 18 11.57 -12.20 -0.21
C GLN A 18 11.19 -11.30 0.98
N ASP A 19 12.06 -10.36 1.40
CA ASP A 19 11.94 -9.70 2.71
C ASP A 19 11.37 -8.28 2.70
N TYR A 20 10.94 -7.78 1.55
CA TYR A 20 10.52 -6.37 1.46
C TYR A 20 9.08 -6.09 1.89
N GLN A 21 8.27 -7.12 2.16
CA GLN A 21 6.88 -6.91 2.57
C GLN A 21 6.82 -6.40 4.00
N ALA A 22 6.53 -5.10 4.16
CA ALA A 22 5.98 -4.47 5.36
C ALA A 22 6.63 -4.88 6.71
N ARG A 23 7.92 -5.23 6.71
CA ARG A 23 8.63 -5.71 7.90
C ARG A 23 8.62 -4.73 9.07
N GLN A 24 8.39 -3.46 8.79
CA GLN A 24 8.62 -2.41 9.76
C GLN A 24 7.40 -2.13 10.65
N GLY A 25 6.19 -2.63 10.31
CA GLY A 25 4.97 -2.28 11.05
C GLY A 25 4.70 -0.75 11.08
N LEU A 26 5.26 -0.04 10.10
CA LEU A 26 5.26 1.42 10.06
C LEU A 26 4.05 1.96 9.31
N ALA A 27 3.72 3.20 9.62
CA ALA A 27 2.75 3.95 8.85
C ALA A 27 3.27 4.22 7.42
N PHE A 28 2.34 4.23 6.46
CA PHE A 28 2.63 4.65 5.09
C PHE A 28 3.20 6.08 5.05
N ARG A 29 2.78 6.90 6.02
CA ARG A 29 3.25 8.26 6.28
C ARG A 29 4.01 8.31 7.60
N VAL A 30 5.25 8.77 7.58
CA VAL A 30 5.99 9.07 8.83
C VAL A 30 5.53 10.42 9.39
N HIS A 31 5.46 10.51 10.73
CA HIS A 31 5.00 11.69 11.45
C HIS A 31 6.04 12.81 11.56
N ARG A 32 7.34 12.53 11.32
CA ARG A 32 8.42 13.52 11.41
C ARG A 32 9.11 13.73 10.07
N GLU A 33 9.17 14.98 9.65
CA GLU A 33 9.71 15.45 8.37
C GLU A 33 11.22 15.77 8.38
N TYR A 34 12.01 15.11 9.23
CA TYR A 34 13.47 15.07 9.06
C TYR A 34 13.85 13.97 8.05
N ALA A 35 13.25 14.02 6.88
CA ALA A 35 13.62 13.19 5.74
C ALA A 35 14.58 14.02 4.87
N GLY A 36 15.87 13.68 4.92
CA GLY A 36 16.85 14.26 3.99
C GLY A 36 18.32 14.20 4.40
N LEU A 37 18.67 13.90 5.65
CA LEU A 37 20.07 13.90 6.10
C LEU A 37 20.40 12.70 6.97
N GLY A 38 20.28 11.49 6.41
CA GLY A 38 21.08 10.30 6.74
C GLY A 38 21.47 10.07 8.22
N GLY A 39 20.60 10.41 9.17
CA GLY A 39 20.84 10.13 10.56
C GLY A 39 20.57 8.65 10.79
N PRO A 40 21.38 7.92 11.58
CA PRO A 40 21.24 6.48 11.79
C PRO A 40 19.86 6.04 12.36
N ASN A 41 18.97 6.98 12.69
CA ASN A 41 17.64 6.77 13.25
C ASN A 41 16.51 7.48 12.44
N SER A 42 16.72 7.93 11.19
CA SER A 42 15.65 8.54 10.41
C SER A 42 14.75 7.47 9.79
N ASN A 43 13.52 7.37 10.28
CA ASN A 43 12.50 6.51 9.71
C ASN A 43 11.95 7.14 8.42
N GLU A 44 12.19 6.50 7.29
CA GLU A 44 11.81 7.01 5.96
C GLU A 44 10.37 6.63 5.53
N GLY A 45 9.71 5.76 6.30
CA GLY A 45 8.33 5.35 6.06
C GLY A 45 8.14 4.41 4.88
N ASN A 46 6.99 3.74 4.81
CA ASN A 46 6.79 2.70 3.79
C ASN A 46 6.79 3.24 2.36
N PHE A 47 6.54 4.53 2.14
CA PHE A 47 6.54 5.11 0.78
C PHE A 47 7.94 5.18 0.17
N LEU A 48 8.91 5.75 0.89
CA LEU A 48 10.28 5.86 0.37
C LEU A 48 10.95 4.49 0.31
N GLU A 49 10.69 3.62 1.30
CA GLU A 49 11.10 2.23 1.22
C GLU A 49 10.50 1.53 -0.01
N LEU A 50 9.19 1.64 -0.28
CA LEU A 50 8.61 1.05 -1.49
C LEU A 50 9.27 1.57 -2.77
N LEU A 51 9.59 2.87 -2.83
CA LEU A 51 10.30 3.44 -3.98
C LEU A 51 11.72 2.87 -4.14
N LYS A 52 12.47 2.67 -3.05
CA LYS A 52 13.78 2.00 -3.09
C LYS A 52 13.68 0.56 -3.59
N LEU A 53 12.63 -0.17 -3.21
CA LEU A 53 12.38 -1.51 -3.76
C LEU A 53 12.14 -1.46 -5.26
N LEU A 54 11.26 -0.55 -5.70
CA LEU A 54 10.96 -0.41 -7.12
C LEU A 54 12.22 -0.02 -7.90
N ALA A 55 13.06 0.84 -7.34
CA ALA A 55 14.34 1.25 -7.92
C ALA A 55 15.29 0.08 -8.15
N HIS A 56 15.26 -0.98 -7.32
CA HIS A 56 16.06 -2.18 -7.59
C HIS A 56 15.73 -2.88 -8.91
N TYR A 57 14.55 -2.65 -9.48
CA TYR A 57 14.12 -3.21 -10.75
C TYR A 57 14.03 -2.18 -11.88
N ASP A 58 14.17 -0.89 -11.56
CA ASP A 58 14.07 0.21 -12.50
C ASP A 58 15.26 1.16 -12.34
N SER A 59 16.21 1.06 -13.27
CA SER A 59 17.43 1.87 -13.28
C SER A 59 17.17 3.37 -13.40
N LEU A 60 16.06 3.78 -14.03
CA LEU A 60 15.70 5.19 -14.14
C LEU A 60 15.24 5.71 -12.78
N LEU A 61 14.40 4.92 -12.09
CA LEU A 61 13.96 5.25 -10.74
C LEU A 61 15.13 5.25 -9.75
N GLU A 62 16.05 4.30 -9.85
CA GLU A 62 17.29 4.29 -9.06
C GLU A 62 18.12 5.55 -9.28
N GLN A 63 18.32 5.95 -10.53
CA GLN A 63 19.03 7.19 -10.85
C GLN A 63 18.30 8.42 -10.28
N HIS A 64 16.97 8.47 -10.38
CA HIS A 64 16.17 9.57 -9.85
C HIS A 64 16.25 9.68 -8.31
N LEU A 65 16.31 8.56 -7.60
CA LEU A 65 16.45 8.54 -6.14
C LEU A 65 17.87 8.91 -5.67
N MET A 66 18.90 8.45 -6.37
CA MET A 66 20.30 8.63 -5.95
C MET A 66 20.89 9.97 -6.41
N ASN A 67 20.57 10.38 -7.64
CA ASN A 67 21.10 11.58 -8.28
C ASN A 67 19.96 12.32 -9.01
N PRO A 68 19.05 12.97 -8.27
CA PRO A 68 17.96 13.70 -8.89
C PRO A 68 18.53 14.78 -9.82
N VAL A 69 18.28 14.63 -11.11
CA VAL A 69 18.72 15.59 -12.15
C VAL A 69 17.93 16.90 -12.05
N SER A 70 16.74 16.86 -11.44
CA SER A 70 15.86 18.00 -11.25
C SER A 70 15.78 18.41 -9.78
N LEU A 71 15.45 19.68 -9.54
CA LEU A 71 15.14 20.21 -8.20
C LEU A 71 13.80 19.67 -7.66
N VAL A 72 13.00 18.98 -8.49
CA VAL A 72 11.66 18.51 -8.15
C VAL A 72 11.68 16.98 -8.07
N THR A 73 11.86 16.46 -6.87
CA THR A 73 12.03 15.02 -6.64
C THR A 73 10.72 14.24 -6.55
N TYR A 74 9.60 14.92 -6.27
CA TYR A 74 8.29 14.31 -5.99
C TYR A 74 8.27 13.30 -4.83
N LEU A 75 9.29 13.34 -3.95
CA LEU A 75 9.40 12.45 -2.79
C LEU A 75 8.77 13.05 -1.52
N SER A 76 8.19 14.24 -1.62
CA SER A 76 7.59 14.95 -0.49
C SER A 76 6.27 14.31 -0.05
N HIS A 77 5.86 14.57 1.20
CA HIS A 77 4.54 14.17 1.69
C HIS A 77 3.39 14.77 0.87
N LEU A 78 3.57 15.95 0.28
CA LEU A 78 2.57 16.56 -0.59
C LEU A 78 2.37 15.70 -1.84
N SER A 79 3.48 15.37 -2.51
CA SER A 79 3.49 14.52 -3.71
C SER A 79 2.96 13.12 -3.41
N GLN A 80 3.31 12.54 -2.25
CA GLN A 80 2.76 11.29 -1.76
C GLN A 80 1.23 11.35 -1.62
N ASN A 81 0.70 12.41 -0.99
CA ASN A 81 -0.74 12.56 -0.79
C ASN A 81 -1.49 12.80 -2.09
N GLU A 82 -0.91 13.55 -3.03
CA GLU A 82 -1.46 13.74 -4.37
C GLU A 82 -1.56 12.40 -5.12
N LEU A 83 -0.51 11.57 -5.05
CA LEU A 83 -0.52 10.24 -5.63
C LEU A 83 -1.61 9.36 -5.01
N ILE A 84 -1.72 9.34 -3.68
CA ILE A 84 -2.77 8.58 -2.98
C ILE A 84 -4.16 9.07 -3.43
N ALA A 85 -4.36 10.39 -3.51
CA ALA A 85 -5.64 10.96 -3.92
C ALA A 85 -6.00 10.63 -5.37
N ALA A 86 -5.02 10.66 -6.28
CA ALA A 86 -5.22 10.28 -7.67
C ALA A 86 -5.61 8.80 -7.81
N LEU A 87 -4.91 7.91 -7.10
CA LEU A 87 -5.21 6.47 -7.07
C LEU A 87 -6.57 6.19 -6.43
N ALA A 88 -6.90 6.89 -5.35
CA ALA A 88 -8.20 6.79 -4.69
C ALA A 88 -9.33 7.23 -5.62
N SER A 89 -9.16 8.34 -6.33
CA SER A 89 -10.14 8.85 -7.31
C SER A 89 -10.39 7.85 -8.44
N LYS A 90 -9.32 7.29 -9.02
CA LYS A 90 -9.44 6.30 -10.09
C LYS A 90 -10.09 4.99 -9.61
N THR A 91 -9.69 4.51 -8.44
CA THR A 91 -10.28 3.32 -7.83
C THR A 91 -11.76 3.54 -7.54
N LEU A 92 -12.12 4.68 -6.96
CA LEU A 92 -13.50 5.04 -6.66
C LEU A 92 -14.36 5.15 -7.93
N SER A 93 -13.84 5.78 -8.98
CA SER A 93 -14.53 5.83 -10.28
C SER A 93 -14.84 4.42 -10.80
N THR A 94 -13.87 3.50 -10.70
CA THR A 94 -14.03 2.12 -11.16
C THR A 94 -15.11 1.40 -10.35
N ILE A 95 -15.07 1.52 -9.02
CA ILE A 95 -16.09 0.95 -8.13
C ILE A 95 -17.48 1.52 -8.44
N ILE A 96 -17.59 2.84 -8.67
CA ILE A 96 -18.86 3.48 -9.02
C ILE A 96 -19.41 2.92 -10.33
N ASP A 97 -18.57 2.71 -11.33
CA ASP A 97 -18.98 2.16 -12.61
C ASP A 97 -19.44 0.69 -12.48
N GLU A 98 -18.75 -0.11 -11.67
CA GLU A 98 -19.16 -1.48 -11.34
C GLU A 98 -20.51 -1.51 -10.60
N VAL A 99 -20.69 -0.62 -9.63
CA VAL A 99 -21.94 -0.47 -8.86
C VAL A 99 -23.10 -0.07 -9.79
N LYS A 100 -22.88 0.84 -10.74
CA LYS A 100 -23.89 1.23 -11.73
C LYS A 100 -24.24 0.11 -12.71
N ALA A 101 -23.26 -0.73 -13.06
CA ALA A 101 -23.45 -1.85 -13.98
C ALA A 101 -24.12 -3.07 -13.31
N ALA A 102 -24.04 -3.20 -11.98
CA ALA A 102 -24.58 -4.32 -11.25
C ALA A 102 -26.12 -4.33 -11.26
N LYS A 103 -26.72 -5.46 -11.63
CA LYS A 103 -28.17 -5.66 -11.57
C LYS A 103 -28.70 -5.79 -10.14
N PHE A 104 -27.89 -6.37 -9.27
CA PHE A 104 -28.21 -6.59 -7.86
C PHE A 104 -27.01 -6.22 -7.01
N LEU A 105 -27.29 -5.53 -5.90
CA LEU A 105 -26.31 -5.12 -4.91
C LEU A 105 -26.82 -5.52 -3.54
N PHE A 106 -25.91 -6.07 -2.72
CA PHE A 106 -26.17 -6.32 -1.31
C PHE A 106 -25.42 -5.29 -0.48
N ILE A 107 -26.12 -4.73 0.51
CA ILE A 107 -25.54 -3.82 1.50
C ILE A 107 -25.44 -4.61 2.80
N ILE A 108 -24.21 -4.77 3.29
CA ILE A 108 -23.95 -5.38 4.60
C ILE A 108 -23.53 -4.26 5.55
N VAL A 109 -24.25 -4.15 6.65
CA VAL A 109 -23.93 -3.21 7.73
C VAL A 109 -23.54 -4.04 8.96
N ASP A 110 -22.33 -3.81 9.45
CA ASP A 110 -21.83 -4.44 10.67
C ASP A 110 -21.51 -3.36 11.70
N SER A 111 -21.89 -3.56 12.96
CA SER A 111 -21.68 -2.58 14.04
C SER A 111 -20.91 -3.21 15.18
N ALA A 112 -19.87 -2.51 15.64
CA ALA A 112 -19.02 -2.89 16.75
C ALA A 112 -18.95 -1.76 17.78
N ILE A 113 -19.06 -2.11 19.06
CA ILE A 113 -18.87 -1.16 20.16
C ILE A 113 -17.38 -1.09 20.48
N ASN A 114 -16.79 0.09 20.36
CA ASN A 114 -15.40 0.32 20.75
C ASN A 114 -15.26 0.42 22.28
N ILE A 115 -14.03 0.32 22.80
CA ILE A 115 -13.69 0.47 24.23
C ILE A 115 -14.22 1.77 24.86
N THR A 116 -14.38 2.82 24.04
CA THR A 116 -14.96 4.13 24.44
C THR A 116 -16.49 4.13 24.49
N ARG A 117 -17.15 2.97 24.31
CA ARG A 117 -18.61 2.82 24.21
C ARG A 117 -19.23 3.65 23.07
N THR A 118 -18.44 3.89 22.03
CA THR A 118 -18.89 4.51 20.79
C THR A 118 -19.19 3.40 19.80
N ASP A 119 -20.38 3.44 19.20
CA ASP A 119 -20.71 2.56 18.08
C ASP A 119 -19.87 2.95 16.86
N GLN A 120 -19.12 1.98 16.33
CA GLN A 120 -18.45 2.07 15.05
C GLN A 120 -19.12 1.09 14.11
N PHE A 121 -19.64 1.55 12.99
CA PHE A 121 -20.21 0.66 11.98
C PHE A 121 -19.39 0.69 10.69
N SER A 122 -19.44 -0.43 9.97
CA SER A 122 -18.89 -0.57 8.62
C SER A 122 -20.03 -0.86 7.65
N LEU A 123 -19.91 -0.31 6.44
CA LEU A 123 -20.81 -0.57 5.32
C LEU A 123 -20.01 -1.20 4.20
N SER A 124 -20.41 -2.40 3.80
CA SER A 124 -19.80 -3.14 2.71
C SER A 124 -20.80 -3.31 1.56
N LEU A 125 -20.36 -3.03 0.35
CA LEU A 125 -21.12 -3.27 -0.88
C LEU A 125 -20.64 -4.57 -1.51
N LEU A 126 -21.57 -5.51 -1.74
CA LEU A 126 -21.29 -6.73 -2.50
C LEU A 126 -22.04 -6.66 -3.82
N SER A 127 -21.31 -6.58 -4.93
CA SER A 127 -21.83 -6.79 -6.27
C SER A 127 -21.66 -8.26 -6.65
N HIS A 128 -22.74 -8.90 -7.11
CA HIS A 128 -22.64 -10.22 -7.72
C HIS A 128 -22.31 -10.02 -9.20
N CYS A 129 -21.03 -10.14 -9.56
CA CYS A 129 -20.59 -10.08 -10.95
C CYS A 129 -21.05 -11.35 -11.68
N TYR A 130 -22.20 -11.29 -12.37
CA TYR A 130 -22.41 -12.18 -13.52
C TYR A 130 -21.47 -11.69 -14.62
N HIS A 131 -20.25 -12.21 -14.63
CA HIS A 131 -19.45 -12.15 -15.84
C HIS A 131 -20.20 -12.97 -16.88
N SER A 132 -20.75 -12.29 -17.89
CA SER A 132 -21.52 -12.88 -18.97
C SER A 132 -20.71 -13.98 -19.67
N ILE A 133 -20.92 -15.24 -19.25
CA ILE A 133 -20.75 -16.41 -20.10
C ILE A 133 -21.93 -16.40 -21.09
N THR A 134 -21.98 -15.40 -21.98
CA THR A 134 -22.84 -15.37 -23.17
C THR A 134 -22.12 -14.55 -24.22
N GLY A 135 -21.15 -15.19 -24.85
CA GLY A 135 -20.32 -14.56 -25.88
C GLY A 135 -19.67 -15.57 -26.83
N VAL A 136 -20.30 -16.74 -27.05
CA VAL A 136 -20.09 -17.57 -28.24
C VAL A 136 -21.40 -18.29 -28.53
N ALA A 137 -22.12 -17.85 -29.57
CA ALA A 137 -23.12 -18.61 -30.29
C ALA A 137 -22.79 -18.48 -31.78
#